data_AF-A0A0R1WC71-F1
#
_entry.id   AF-A0A0R1WC71-F1
#
_cell.length_a   1.000
_cell.length_b   1.000
_cell.length_c   1.000
_cell.angle_alpha   90.00
_cell.angle_beta   90.00
_cell.angle_gamma   90.00
#
_symmetry.space_group_name_H-M   'P 1'
#
loop_
_entity.id
_entity.type
_entity.pdbx_description
1 polymer ?
#
loop_
_entity_poly.entity_id
_entity_poly.type
_entity_poly.pdbx_seq_one_letter_code
_entity_poly.pdbx_strand_id
1 'polypeptide(L)'
;MVTNMEIFKDLTDADLIENAKETYNKEIDYIGMDDLSIFSWKNKHLKLTMLKVFWDNGNDNMAMFMYAEISDKDDFIYSDITDRTHNIQFETSNNNLERFAYIKRNIIKDAKPIFSSLFTHTGSSYSLHSSYTEDGSNILAEMAPYYWGKEFAKNEYLKASKNLSKNLLDDSLDLVNNKYYTDRFHFNEILNDINSEQFTLELNDCLKAYEHGFWFVCATGIGSVIEHLLYLSLKRLDNKYKAEHTVKEYIKKHPLKGLSKDPTKMDYINRFEQYDKDFNYRTENHINSTFILRNSIDHYSSGYSSKSICDMMFQGIADFYEGIYLRY
;
A
#
# COMPACT_ATOMS: atom_id res chain seq x y z
N MET A 1 48.54 -14.12 -6.68
CA MET A 1 47.79 -13.16 -7.53
C MET A 1 46.82 -14.00 -8.35
N VAL A 2 45.60 -14.20 -7.84
CA VAL A 2 44.53 -14.95 -8.53
C VAL A 2 43.66 -13.92 -9.22
N THR A 3 43.80 -13.80 -10.53
CA THR A 3 43.07 -12.85 -11.38
C THR A 3 41.64 -13.33 -11.63
N ASN A 4 40.66 -12.49 -11.28
CA ASN A 4 39.33 -12.24 -11.86
C ASN A 4 38.38 -13.38 -12.33
N MET A 5 38.77 -14.65 -12.43
CA MET A 5 37.99 -15.63 -13.22
C MET A 5 37.99 -17.07 -12.70
N GLU A 6 38.70 -17.43 -11.61
CA GLU A 6 38.76 -18.84 -11.20
C GLU A 6 37.48 -19.39 -10.58
N ILE A 7 36.61 -18.53 -10.03
CA ILE A 7 35.36 -18.97 -9.40
C ILE A 7 34.29 -19.25 -10.46
N PHE A 8 34.20 -18.45 -11.52
CA PHE A 8 33.19 -18.56 -12.58
C PHE A 8 33.78 -19.01 -13.92
N LYS A 9 34.94 -19.66 -13.90
CA LYS A 9 35.74 -19.93 -15.12
C LYS A 9 34.96 -20.69 -16.19
N ASP A 10 33.96 -21.45 -15.76
CA ASP A 10 33.17 -22.36 -16.58
C ASP A 10 31.74 -21.84 -16.87
N LEU A 11 31.38 -20.64 -16.38
CA LEU A 11 30.08 -20.01 -16.65
C LEU A 11 30.29 -18.65 -17.31
N THR A 12 29.58 -18.42 -18.41
CA THR A 12 29.52 -17.08 -19.01
C THR A 12 28.60 -16.18 -18.19
N ASP A 13 28.76 -14.86 -18.34
CA ASP A 13 27.83 -13.89 -17.76
C ASP A 13 26.37 -14.18 -18.17
N ALA A 14 26.16 -14.68 -19.39
CA ALA A 14 24.85 -15.08 -19.89
C ALA A 14 24.29 -16.29 -19.12
N ASP A 15 25.11 -17.31 -18.85
CA ASP A 15 24.69 -18.50 -18.09
C ASP A 15 24.33 -18.14 -16.65
N LEU A 16 25.07 -17.22 -16.03
CA LEU A 16 24.79 -16.73 -14.68
C LEU A 16 23.45 -15.99 -14.60
N ILE A 17 23.19 -15.14 -15.58
CA ILE A 17 21.93 -14.40 -15.70
C ILE A 17 20.78 -15.37 -15.95
N GLU A 18 20.94 -16.32 -16.88
CA GLU A 18 19.90 -17.28 -17.25
C GLU A 18 19.53 -18.19 -16.07
N ASN A 19 20.51 -18.79 -15.40
CA ASN A 19 20.30 -19.67 -14.24
C ASN A 19 19.60 -18.95 -13.09
N ALA A 20 20.00 -17.69 -12.83
CA ALA A 20 19.36 -16.88 -11.82
C ALA A 20 17.92 -16.50 -12.19
N LYS A 21 17.69 -16.14 -13.45
CA LYS A 21 16.37 -15.76 -13.96
C LYS A 21 15.42 -16.95 -13.98
N GLU A 22 15.92 -18.14 -14.32
CA GLU A 22 15.15 -19.39 -14.24
C GLU A 22 14.73 -19.67 -12.79
N THR A 23 15.66 -19.56 -11.84
CA THR A 23 15.35 -19.78 -10.42
C THR A 23 14.40 -18.73 -9.86
N TYR A 24 14.57 -17.47 -10.26
CA TYR A 24 13.67 -16.37 -9.94
C TYR A 24 12.24 -16.64 -10.44
N ASN A 25 12.10 -17.12 -11.68
CA ASN A 25 10.80 -17.49 -12.24
C ASN A 25 10.16 -18.67 -11.51
N LYS A 26 10.94 -19.72 -11.19
CA LYS A 26 10.48 -20.87 -10.39
C LYS A 26 9.97 -20.45 -9.01
N GLU A 27 10.64 -19.51 -8.35
CA GLU A 27 10.20 -19.01 -7.06
C GLU A 27 8.93 -18.16 -7.18
N ILE A 28 8.77 -17.35 -8.23
CA ILE A 28 7.50 -16.64 -8.51
C ILE A 28 6.34 -17.63 -8.69
N ASP A 29 6.55 -18.68 -9.48
CA ASP A 29 5.53 -19.70 -9.72
C ASP A 29 5.17 -20.44 -8.42
N TYR A 30 6.16 -20.67 -7.55
CA TYR A 30 5.95 -21.24 -6.21
C TYR A 30 5.15 -20.31 -5.29
N ILE A 31 5.40 -18.99 -5.33
CA ILE A 31 4.65 -17.99 -4.56
C ILE A 31 3.18 -17.95 -5.01
N GLY A 32 2.89 -18.17 -6.29
CA GLY A 32 1.53 -18.39 -6.79
C GLY A 32 0.65 -17.14 -6.83
N MET A 33 1.22 -15.97 -7.15
CA MET A 33 0.47 -14.72 -7.30
C MET A 33 0.06 -14.45 -8.75
N ASP A 34 -1.16 -13.96 -8.94
CA ASP A 34 -1.67 -13.54 -10.26
C ASP A 34 -1.07 -12.19 -10.73
N ASP A 35 -0.87 -11.25 -9.80
CA ASP A 35 -0.29 -9.94 -10.13
C ASP A 35 1.24 -9.99 -10.13
N LEU A 36 1.81 -10.02 -11.34
CA LEU A 36 3.25 -10.05 -11.56
C LEU A 36 3.90 -8.67 -11.59
N SER A 37 3.14 -7.57 -11.42
CA SER A 37 3.66 -6.20 -11.50
C SER A 37 4.64 -5.85 -10.38
N ILE A 38 4.57 -6.56 -9.26
CA ILE A 38 5.45 -6.39 -8.08
C ILE A 38 6.87 -6.92 -8.30
N PHE A 39 7.07 -7.77 -9.31
CA PHE A 39 8.31 -8.47 -9.60
C PHE A 39 9.13 -7.69 -10.63
N SER A 40 10.24 -7.07 -10.22
CA SER A 40 10.98 -6.14 -11.09
C SER A 40 11.53 -6.82 -12.33
N TRP A 41 12.07 -8.04 -12.21
CA TRP A 41 12.72 -8.72 -13.33
C TRP A 41 11.75 -9.32 -14.37
N LYS A 42 10.45 -9.39 -14.06
CA LYS A 42 9.41 -9.73 -15.05
C LYS A 42 9.13 -8.57 -15.99
N ASN A 43 9.33 -7.34 -15.52
CA ASN A 43 8.88 -6.12 -16.17
C ASN A 43 10.02 -5.23 -16.66
N LYS A 44 11.25 -5.49 -16.23
CA LYS A 44 12.43 -4.67 -16.47
C LYS A 44 13.67 -5.54 -16.67
N HIS A 45 14.65 -4.99 -17.35
CA HIS A 45 15.98 -5.56 -17.41
C HIS A 45 16.82 -5.12 -16.20
N LEU A 46 17.67 -6.03 -15.74
CA LEU A 46 18.46 -5.83 -14.52
C LEU A 46 19.96 -5.99 -14.76
N LYS A 47 20.73 -5.08 -14.19
CA LYS A 47 22.18 -5.20 -14.05
C LYS A 47 22.48 -5.77 -12.68
N LEU A 48 23.07 -6.95 -12.68
CA LEU A 48 23.46 -7.69 -11.50
C LEU A 48 24.91 -7.37 -11.19
N THR A 49 25.21 -7.09 -9.93
CA THR A 49 26.57 -6.84 -9.51
C THR A 49 26.92 -7.69 -8.33
N MET A 50 28.01 -8.43 -8.46
CA MET A 50 28.56 -9.34 -7.50
C MET A 50 29.95 -8.84 -7.08
N LEU A 51 30.12 -8.64 -5.78
CA LEU A 51 31.31 -8.08 -5.17
C LEU A 51 31.92 -9.12 -4.24
N LYS A 52 33.15 -9.54 -4.50
CA LYS A 52 33.90 -10.34 -3.53
C LYS A 52 34.47 -9.41 -2.45
N VAL A 53 34.14 -9.69 -1.20
CA VAL A 53 34.51 -8.85 -0.05
C VAL A 53 35.37 -9.63 0.94
N PHE A 54 36.12 -8.89 1.75
CA PHE A 54 36.94 -9.44 2.82
C PHE A 54 36.07 -10.13 3.88
N TRP A 55 36.53 -11.26 4.40
CA TRP A 55 35.86 -11.99 5.46
C TRP A 55 36.87 -12.69 6.36
N ASP A 56 36.93 -12.28 7.63
CA ASP A 56 37.86 -12.85 8.60
C ASP A 56 37.22 -14.05 9.32
N ASN A 57 37.43 -15.27 8.80
CA ASN A 57 37.06 -16.53 9.47
C ASN A 57 37.99 -17.69 9.08
N GLY A 58 39.30 -17.46 9.01
CA GLY A 58 40.28 -18.52 8.70
C GLY A 58 40.30 -19.00 7.23
N ASN A 59 41.33 -19.78 6.92
CA ASN A 59 42.11 -19.80 5.68
C ASN A 59 41.45 -20.00 4.29
N ASP A 60 40.13 -20.07 4.12
CA ASP A 60 39.53 -20.22 2.76
C ASP A 60 38.09 -19.66 2.63
N ASN A 61 37.61 -18.87 3.60
CA ASN A 61 36.23 -18.38 3.54
C ASN A 61 36.09 -17.13 2.65
N MET A 62 35.25 -17.22 1.61
CA MET A 62 34.89 -16.09 0.76
C MET A 62 33.50 -15.56 1.11
N ALA A 63 33.37 -14.24 1.15
CA ALA A 63 32.07 -13.57 1.24
C ALA A 63 31.79 -12.82 -0.07
N MET A 64 30.55 -12.97 -0.54
CA MET A 64 30.07 -12.38 -1.78
C MET A 64 28.89 -11.47 -1.46
N PHE A 65 29.01 -10.22 -1.84
CA PHE A 65 27.94 -9.25 -1.74
C PHE A 65 27.30 -9.04 -3.11
N MET A 66 25.99 -9.19 -3.20
CA MET A 66 25.26 -9.04 -4.47
C MET A 66 24.20 -7.97 -4.37
N TYR A 67 24.02 -7.23 -5.47
CA TYR A 67 22.92 -6.29 -5.62
C TYR A 67 22.46 -6.20 -7.08
N ALA A 68 21.24 -5.71 -7.28
CA ALA A 68 20.66 -5.50 -8.60
C ALA A 68 20.19 -4.06 -8.80
N GLU A 69 20.34 -3.57 -10.02
CA GLU A 69 19.86 -2.26 -10.48
C GLU A 69 19.03 -2.41 -11.75
N ILE A 70 18.10 -1.49 -12.00
CA ILE A 70 17.40 -1.43 -13.30
C ILE A 70 18.40 -0.97 -14.36
N SER A 71 18.35 -1.62 -15.52
CA SER A 71 19.21 -1.33 -16.68
C SER A 71 18.41 -1.45 -17.98
N ASP A 72 19.05 -1.08 -19.09
CA ASP A 72 18.45 -1.21 -20.43
C ASP A 72 18.50 -2.65 -20.96
N LYS A 73 19.42 -3.46 -20.45
CA LYS A 73 19.60 -4.89 -20.80
C LYS A 73 20.02 -5.69 -19.58
N ASP A 74 19.69 -6.97 -19.56
CA ASP A 74 20.18 -7.88 -18.52
C ASP A 74 21.71 -7.96 -18.63
N ASP A 75 22.40 -7.73 -17.52
CA ASP A 75 23.87 -7.63 -17.49
C ASP A 75 24.42 -8.12 -16.15
N PHE A 76 25.67 -8.57 -16.14
CA PHE A 76 26.33 -9.10 -14.94
C PHE A 76 27.71 -8.49 -14.78
N ILE A 77 28.02 -8.04 -13.57
CA ILE A 77 29.30 -7.45 -13.22
C ILE A 77 29.85 -8.17 -12.01
N TYR A 78 31.05 -8.74 -12.14
CA TYR A 78 31.83 -9.22 -11.03
C TYR A 78 32.95 -8.24 -10.69
N SER A 79 33.23 -8.03 -9.40
CA SER A 79 34.39 -7.25 -8.96
C SER A 79 34.97 -7.80 -7.65
N ASP A 80 36.28 -8.02 -7.62
CA ASP A 80 37.00 -8.30 -6.37
C ASP A 80 37.36 -6.98 -5.69
N ILE A 81 36.75 -6.74 -4.52
CA ILE A 81 36.97 -5.55 -3.70
C ILE A 81 37.55 -5.89 -2.33
N THR A 82 38.13 -7.08 -2.18
CA THR A 82 38.69 -7.60 -0.92
C THR A 82 39.61 -6.56 -0.28
N ASP A 83 40.57 -6.01 -1.03
CA ASP A 83 41.52 -5.00 -0.55
C ASP A 83 40.86 -3.71 -0.02
N ARG A 84 39.70 -3.33 -0.58
CA ARG A 84 38.94 -2.14 -0.16
C ARG A 84 38.06 -2.39 1.06
N THR A 85 37.83 -3.66 1.36
CA THR A 85 37.03 -4.13 2.51
C THR A 85 37.89 -4.74 3.62
N HIS A 86 39.18 -4.95 3.39
CA HIS A 86 40.14 -5.34 4.42
C HIS A 86 40.56 -4.12 5.23
N ASN A 87 39.71 -3.71 6.16
CA ASN A 87 39.96 -2.61 7.06
C ASN A 87 39.11 -2.75 8.33
N ILE A 88 39.59 -2.13 9.41
CA ILE A 88 38.96 -2.25 10.73
C ILE A 88 37.47 -1.88 10.73
N GLN A 89 37.06 -0.86 9.96
CA GLN A 89 35.67 -0.39 9.95
C GLN A 89 34.72 -1.42 9.34
N PHE A 90 35.13 -2.10 8.26
CA PHE A 90 34.33 -3.14 7.64
C PHE A 90 34.36 -4.44 8.46
N GLU A 91 35.52 -4.78 9.02
CA GLU A 91 35.75 -6.01 9.80
C GLU A 91 34.96 -6.01 11.10
N THR A 92 34.94 -4.89 11.84
CA THR A 92 34.22 -4.77 13.12
C THR A 92 32.72 -4.53 12.96
N SER A 93 32.17 -4.58 11.74
CA SER A 93 30.72 -4.44 11.52
C SER A 93 29.99 -5.64 12.13
N ASN A 94 28.98 -5.38 12.96
CA ASN A 94 28.35 -6.38 13.81
C ASN A 94 27.39 -7.31 13.05
N ASN A 95 26.95 -6.90 11.85
CA ASN A 95 25.99 -7.65 11.05
C ASN A 95 26.10 -7.30 9.55
N ASN A 96 25.37 -8.06 8.73
CA ASN A 96 25.38 -7.91 7.28
C ASN A 96 24.77 -6.58 6.80
N LEU A 97 23.85 -5.97 7.56
CA LEU A 97 23.27 -4.66 7.22
C LEU A 97 24.29 -3.53 7.38
N GLU A 98 25.11 -3.56 8.42
CA GLU A 98 26.20 -2.61 8.64
C GLU A 98 27.29 -2.74 7.56
N ARG A 99 27.64 -3.98 7.20
CA ARG A 99 28.56 -4.26 6.09
C ARG A 99 28.01 -3.75 4.76
N PHE A 100 26.72 -3.97 4.49
CA PHE A 100 26.08 -3.41 3.30
C PHE A 100 26.09 -1.87 3.31
N ALA A 101 25.77 -1.25 4.45
CA ALA A 101 25.79 0.19 4.59
C ALA A 101 27.20 0.76 4.35
N TYR A 102 28.25 0.07 4.80
CA TYR A 102 29.64 0.43 4.48
C TYR A 102 29.92 0.38 2.97
N ILE A 103 29.60 -0.74 2.31
CA ILE A 103 29.80 -0.91 0.85
C ILE A 103 29.05 0.19 0.09
N LYS A 104 27.79 0.43 0.46
CA LYS A 104 26.96 1.47 -0.16
C LYS A 104 27.55 2.88 0.00
N ARG A 105 28.06 3.21 1.19
CA ARG A 105 28.60 4.55 1.49
C ARG A 105 30.00 4.78 0.90
N ASN A 106 30.83 3.75 0.81
CA ASN A 106 32.25 3.91 0.51
C ASN A 106 32.67 3.37 -0.85
N ILE A 107 31.92 2.42 -1.41
CA ILE A 107 32.32 1.64 -2.58
C ILE A 107 31.38 1.89 -3.76
N ILE A 108 30.07 1.71 -3.56
CA ILE A 108 29.03 1.82 -4.61
C ILE A 108 28.15 3.05 -4.41
N LYS A 109 28.77 4.24 -4.24
CA LYS A 109 28.07 5.48 -3.87
C LYS A 109 26.94 5.89 -4.83
N ASP A 110 27.17 5.67 -6.12
CA ASP A 110 26.24 6.06 -7.18
C ASP A 110 25.23 4.97 -7.53
N ALA A 111 25.39 3.77 -6.95
CA ALA A 111 24.48 2.66 -7.20
C ALA A 111 23.13 2.88 -6.52
N LYS A 112 22.05 2.55 -7.23
CA LYS A 112 20.66 2.60 -6.77
C LYS A 112 20.08 1.18 -6.69
N PRO A 113 20.56 0.36 -5.72
CA PRO A 113 20.14 -1.03 -5.64
C PRO A 113 18.65 -1.14 -5.32
N ILE A 114 17.94 -1.92 -6.13
CA ILE A 114 16.54 -2.32 -5.86
C ILE A 114 16.47 -3.57 -4.99
N PHE A 115 17.56 -4.35 -4.98
CA PHE A 115 17.77 -5.53 -4.14
C PHE A 115 19.24 -5.64 -3.74
N SER A 116 19.49 -6.24 -2.58
CA SER A 116 20.82 -6.50 -2.04
C SER A 116 20.82 -7.70 -1.11
N SER A 117 21.83 -8.55 -1.19
CA SER A 117 22.06 -9.66 -0.26
C SER A 117 23.55 -9.92 -0.05
N LEU A 118 23.89 -10.41 1.15
CA LEU A 118 25.23 -10.90 1.46
C LEU A 118 25.16 -12.42 1.57
N PHE A 119 26.04 -13.10 0.83
CA PHE A 119 26.26 -14.53 0.91
C PHE A 119 27.57 -14.79 1.62
N THR A 120 27.49 -15.50 2.74
CA THR A 120 28.64 -15.91 3.53
C THR A 120 28.65 -17.42 3.53
N HIS A 121 29.67 -18.04 2.96
CA HIS A 121 29.87 -19.47 3.14
C HIS A 121 30.64 -19.67 4.45
N THR A 122 29.93 -19.99 5.53
CA THR A 122 30.55 -20.48 6.77
C THR A 122 30.36 -21.99 6.84
N GLY A 123 31.30 -22.74 6.29
CA GLY A 123 31.29 -24.20 6.38
C GLY A 123 31.97 -24.68 7.67
N SER A 124 31.22 -24.90 8.75
CA SER A 124 31.56 -26.04 9.61
C SER A 124 31.06 -27.30 8.90
N SER A 125 31.99 -28.20 8.59
CA SER A 125 31.83 -29.48 7.88
C SER A 125 31.49 -29.39 6.39
N TYR A 126 32.38 -28.83 5.58
CA TYR A 126 32.98 -29.50 4.43
C TYR A 126 34.18 -28.62 4.09
N SER A 127 35.39 -29.16 4.20
CA SER A 127 36.60 -28.50 3.71
C SER A 127 36.50 -28.40 2.19
N LEU A 128 35.82 -27.37 1.69
CA LEU A 128 35.81 -26.96 0.30
C LEU A 128 37.17 -26.28 -0.01
N HIS A 129 38.22 -27.06 -0.10
CA HIS A 129 39.22 -26.74 -1.10
C HIS A 129 38.51 -26.87 -2.44
N SER A 130 38.14 -25.75 -3.07
CA SER A 130 37.68 -25.67 -4.47
C SER A 130 36.98 -26.96 -4.93
N SER A 131 35.88 -27.37 -4.29
CA SER A 131 35.27 -28.63 -4.67
C SER A 131 34.49 -28.38 -5.94
N TYR A 132 35.01 -28.95 -7.01
CA TYR A 132 34.37 -28.97 -8.29
C TYR A 132 33.28 -30.04 -8.30
N THR A 133 32.21 -29.82 -9.05
CA THR A 133 31.26 -30.87 -9.46
C THR A 133 31.98 -31.98 -10.23
N GLU A 134 31.31 -33.12 -10.46
CA GLU A 134 31.90 -34.25 -11.21
C GLU A 134 32.39 -33.87 -12.63
N ASP A 135 31.83 -32.79 -13.20
CA ASP A 135 32.20 -32.24 -14.51
C ASP A 135 33.21 -31.09 -14.43
N GLY A 136 33.73 -30.75 -13.24
CA GLY A 136 34.79 -29.77 -13.08
C GLY A 136 34.35 -28.33 -12.89
N SER A 137 33.06 -28.07 -12.61
CA SER A 137 32.48 -26.74 -12.38
C SER A 137 32.59 -26.32 -10.89
N ASN A 138 32.74 -25.04 -10.59
CA ASN A 138 32.83 -24.56 -9.20
C ASN A 138 31.43 -24.51 -8.54
N ILE A 139 31.25 -25.20 -7.41
CA ILE A 139 29.97 -25.26 -6.68
C ILE A 139 29.42 -23.87 -6.30
N LEU A 140 30.27 -22.89 -5.97
CA LEU A 140 29.80 -21.52 -5.68
C LEU A 140 29.23 -20.84 -6.93
N ALA A 141 29.73 -21.18 -8.11
CA ALA A 141 29.29 -20.63 -9.38
C ALA A 141 27.89 -21.11 -9.76
N GLU A 142 27.55 -22.35 -9.39
CA GLU A 142 26.21 -22.91 -9.59
C GLU A 142 25.22 -22.49 -8.49
N MET A 143 25.67 -22.45 -7.23
CA MET A 143 24.80 -22.11 -6.10
C MET A 143 24.45 -20.62 -6.05
N ALA A 144 25.37 -19.72 -6.42
CA ALA A 144 25.14 -18.28 -6.30
C ALA A 144 23.94 -17.78 -7.14
N PRO A 145 23.80 -18.12 -8.44
CA PRO A 145 22.62 -17.79 -9.23
C PRO A 145 21.32 -18.34 -8.63
N TYR A 146 21.35 -19.58 -8.14
CA TYR A 146 20.19 -20.24 -7.53
C TYR A 146 19.69 -19.48 -6.29
N TYR A 147 20.56 -19.30 -5.29
CA TYR A 147 20.15 -18.62 -4.05
C TYR A 147 19.74 -17.18 -4.30
N TRP A 148 20.40 -16.52 -5.26
CA TRP A 148 20.10 -15.14 -5.57
C TRP A 148 18.75 -14.96 -6.24
N GLY A 149 18.46 -15.71 -7.32
CA GLY A 149 17.16 -15.64 -7.99
C GLY A 149 16.01 -15.93 -7.03
N LYS A 150 16.18 -16.94 -6.18
CA LYS A 150 15.22 -17.30 -5.13
C LYS A 150 15.01 -16.20 -4.09
N GLU A 151 16.08 -15.75 -3.45
CA GLU A 151 15.98 -14.73 -2.38
C GLU A 151 15.49 -13.39 -2.92
N PHE A 152 15.80 -13.05 -4.17
CA PHE A 152 15.31 -11.83 -4.78
C PHE A 152 13.79 -11.86 -4.96
N ALA A 153 13.23 -12.89 -5.61
CA ALA A 153 11.79 -13.00 -5.79
C ALA A 153 11.04 -12.97 -4.44
N LYS A 154 11.55 -13.72 -3.46
CA LYS A 154 11.01 -13.75 -2.10
C LYS A 154 11.04 -12.39 -1.42
N ASN A 155 12.13 -11.63 -1.55
CA ASN A 155 12.23 -10.31 -0.93
C ASN A 155 11.36 -9.25 -1.61
N GLU A 156 11.19 -9.31 -2.93
CA GLU A 156 10.21 -8.45 -3.61
C GLU A 156 8.79 -8.74 -3.14
N TYR A 157 8.43 -10.03 -3.03
CA TYR A 157 7.16 -10.44 -2.46
C TYR A 157 6.99 -9.96 -1.01
N LEU A 158 7.96 -10.21 -0.13
CA LEU A 158 7.87 -9.79 1.27
C LEU A 158 7.80 -8.26 1.43
N LYS A 159 8.50 -7.51 0.58
CA LYS A 159 8.45 -6.04 0.58
C LYS A 159 7.11 -5.52 0.07
N ALA A 160 6.60 -6.09 -1.02
CA ALA A 160 5.28 -5.76 -1.55
C ALA A 160 4.19 -6.13 -0.56
N SER A 161 4.21 -7.36 -0.03
CA SER A 161 3.31 -7.85 1.01
C SER A 161 3.38 -7.00 2.27
N LYS A 162 4.57 -6.57 2.74
CA LYS A 162 4.70 -5.66 3.87
C LYS A 162 4.11 -4.27 3.59
N ASN A 163 4.22 -3.77 2.37
CA ASN A 163 3.65 -2.48 1.98
C ASN A 163 2.14 -2.55 1.75
N LEU A 164 1.63 -3.68 1.24
CA LEU A 164 0.20 -3.96 1.04
C LEU A 164 -0.50 -4.31 2.37
N SER A 165 0.17 -5.03 3.27
CA SER A 165 -0.31 -5.32 4.63
C SER A 165 -0.08 -4.18 5.61
N LYS A 166 0.59 -3.10 5.17
CA LYS A 166 0.61 -1.83 5.89
C LYS A 166 -0.77 -1.18 5.71
N ASN A 167 -1.73 -1.69 6.46
CA ASN A 167 -2.97 -0.98 6.74
C ASN A 167 -2.57 0.41 7.25
N LEU A 168 -2.69 1.42 6.38
CA LEU A 168 -2.43 2.82 6.72
C LEU A 168 -3.37 3.30 7.84
N LEU A 169 -4.43 2.55 8.09
CA LEU A 169 -5.41 2.70 9.13
C LEU A 169 -5.59 1.33 9.77
N ASP A 170 -5.04 1.12 10.96
CA ASP A 170 -5.14 -0.14 11.70
C ASP A 170 -6.60 -0.58 11.87
N ASP A 171 -6.94 -1.81 11.47
CA ASP A 171 -8.28 -2.39 11.60
C ASP A 171 -8.65 -2.73 13.05
N SER A 172 -7.70 -2.63 13.98
CA SER A 172 -7.93 -2.87 15.40
C SER A 172 -8.75 -1.79 16.11
N LEU A 173 -8.97 -0.64 15.46
CA LEU A 173 -9.68 0.50 16.04
C LEU A 173 -11.12 0.56 15.49
N ASP A 174 -12.04 -0.07 16.21
CA ASP A 174 -13.49 0.18 16.07
C ASP A 174 -13.82 1.56 16.69
N LEU A 175 -13.44 2.63 15.98
CA LEU A 175 -13.48 4.01 16.46
C LEU A 175 -14.90 4.57 16.61
N VAL A 176 -15.87 4.00 15.89
CA VAL A 176 -17.28 4.36 16.06
C VAL A 176 -17.74 4.20 17.51
N ASN A 177 -17.24 3.16 18.19
CA ASN A 177 -17.53 2.87 19.59
C ASN A 177 -16.63 3.65 20.58
N ASN A 178 -15.75 4.53 20.10
CA ASN A 178 -14.98 5.41 20.96
C ASN A 178 -15.92 6.44 21.59
N LYS A 179 -15.95 6.43 22.94
CA LYS A 179 -16.75 7.30 23.78
C LYS A 179 -16.72 8.78 23.35
N TYR A 180 -15.60 9.26 22.83
CA TYR A 180 -15.50 10.64 22.34
C TYR A 180 -16.49 10.96 21.22
N TYR A 181 -16.59 10.12 20.19
CA TYR A 181 -17.48 10.35 19.05
C TYR A 181 -18.94 10.02 19.40
N THR A 182 -19.14 9.00 20.23
CA THR A 182 -20.46 8.69 20.81
C THR A 182 -21.02 9.86 21.60
N ASP A 183 -20.21 10.46 22.48
CA ASP A 183 -20.66 11.56 23.35
C ASP A 183 -20.79 12.89 22.60
N ARG A 184 -19.98 13.12 21.55
CA ARG A 184 -19.95 14.41 20.83
C ARG A 184 -20.90 14.47 19.64
N PHE A 185 -21.03 13.40 18.86
CA PHE A 185 -21.78 13.37 17.60
C PHE A 185 -22.87 12.29 17.57
N HIS A 186 -23.03 11.51 18.64
CA HIS A 186 -24.07 10.48 18.75
C HIS A 186 -24.02 9.40 17.66
N PHE A 187 -22.83 9.13 17.07
CA PHE A 187 -22.72 8.22 15.92
C PHE A 187 -23.22 6.79 16.16
N ASN A 188 -23.15 6.27 17.40
CA ASN A 188 -23.71 4.94 17.69
C ASN A 188 -25.22 4.88 17.45
N GLU A 189 -25.95 5.94 17.82
CA GLU A 189 -27.40 6.01 17.59
C GLU A 189 -27.68 6.10 16.09
N ILE A 190 -26.95 6.98 15.39
CA ILE A 190 -27.07 7.18 13.94
C ILE A 190 -26.85 5.86 13.18
N LEU A 191 -25.80 5.12 13.51
CA LEU A 191 -25.46 3.88 12.82
C LEU A 191 -26.44 2.74 13.11
N ASN A 192 -26.94 2.65 14.34
CA ASN A 192 -27.96 1.67 14.70
C ASN A 192 -29.28 1.93 13.96
N ASP A 193 -29.70 3.18 13.83
CA ASP A 193 -30.95 3.56 13.18
C ASP A 193 -30.87 3.50 11.65
N ILE A 194 -29.69 3.74 11.08
CA ILE A 194 -29.44 3.60 9.64
C ILE A 194 -29.30 2.13 9.24
N ASN A 195 -28.62 1.32 10.07
CA ASN A 195 -28.41 -0.11 9.86
C ASN A 195 -27.94 -0.45 8.43
N SER A 196 -26.92 0.27 7.95
CA SER A 196 -26.31 0.08 6.63
C SER A 196 -24.82 -0.18 6.81
N GLU A 197 -24.39 -1.41 6.50
CA GLU A 197 -22.98 -1.82 6.59
C GLU A 197 -22.06 -0.88 5.78
N GLN A 198 -22.50 -0.51 4.56
CA GLN A 198 -21.75 0.42 3.72
C GLN A 198 -21.58 1.80 4.39
N PHE A 199 -22.67 2.37 4.95
CA PHE A 199 -22.61 3.67 5.62
C PHE A 199 -21.69 3.61 6.87
N THR A 200 -21.77 2.51 7.63
CA THR A 200 -20.91 2.26 8.78
C THR A 200 -19.44 2.20 8.40
N LEU A 201 -19.10 1.50 7.31
CA LEU A 201 -17.72 1.40 6.82
C LEU A 201 -17.19 2.76 6.36
N GLU A 202 -17.95 3.49 5.55
CA GLU A 202 -17.57 4.81 5.05
C GLU A 202 -17.31 5.81 6.20
N LEU A 203 -18.18 5.82 7.22
CA LEU A 203 -17.99 6.66 8.40
C LEU A 203 -16.77 6.23 9.24
N ASN A 204 -16.56 4.93 9.42
CA ASN A 204 -15.40 4.38 10.12
C ASN A 204 -14.08 4.78 9.44
N ASP A 205 -14.00 4.71 8.12
CA ASP A 205 -12.81 5.11 7.37
C ASP A 205 -12.51 6.62 7.56
N CYS A 206 -13.56 7.45 7.59
CA CYS A 206 -13.42 8.88 7.89
C CYS A 206 -12.89 9.11 9.31
N LEU A 207 -13.39 8.38 10.31
CA LEU A 207 -12.94 8.45 11.70
C LEU A 207 -11.50 7.95 11.87
N LYS A 208 -11.12 6.87 11.18
CA LYS A 208 -9.74 6.38 11.14
C LYS A 208 -8.80 7.44 10.57
N ALA A 209 -9.16 8.05 9.43
CA ALA A 209 -8.39 9.13 8.83
C ALA A 209 -8.28 10.36 9.77
N TYR A 210 -9.35 10.67 10.50
CA TYR A 210 -9.37 11.72 11.51
C TYR A 210 -8.36 11.42 12.64
N GLU A 211 -8.41 10.25 13.27
CA GLU A 211 -7.48 9.92 14.38
C GLU A 211 -6.00 9.97 13.97
N HIS A 212 -5.69 9.65 12.71
CA HIS A 212 -4.33 9.70 12.18
C HIS A 212 -3.89 11.09 11.70
N GLY A 213 -4.75 12.11 11.83
CA GLY A 213 -4.44 13.47 11.42
C GLY A 213 -4.49 13.73 9.92
N PHE A 214 -5.08 12.80 9.14
CA PHE A 214 -5.29 12.95 7.70
C PHE A 214 -6.55 13.79 7.43
N TRP A 215 -6.56 15.02 7.92
CA TRP A 215 -7.73 15.91 7.90
C TRP A 215 -8.29 16.15 6.50
N PHE A 216 -7.43 16.22 5.49
CA PHE A 216 -7.86 16.38 4.10
C PHE A 216 -8.65 15.15 3.61
N VAL A 217 -8.06 13.96 3.77
CA VAL A 217 -8.70 12.69 3.39
C VAL A 217 -10.01 12.48 4.14
N CYS A 218 -10.00 12.73 5.45
CA CYS A 218 -11.17 12.67 6.30
C CYS A 218 -12.28 13.59 5.79
N ALA A 219 -11.99 14.88 5.58
CA ALA A 219 -13.01 15.84 5.19
C ALA A 219 -13.60 15.56 3.79
N THR A 220 -12.78 15.10 2.83
CA THR A 220 -13.28 14.64 1.53
C THR A 220 -14.20 13.43 1.68
N GLY A 221 -13.83 12.45 2.51
CA GLY A 221 -14.64 11.25 2.78
C GLY A 221 -15.98 11.58 3.45
N ILE A 222 -16.00 12.51 4.42
CA ILE A 222 -17.24 12.94 5.10
C ILE A 222 -18.24 13.51 4.09
N GLY A 223 -17.77 14.20 3.05
CA GLY A 223 -18.64 14.68 1.97
C GLY A 223 -19.46 13.56 1.34
N SER A 224 -18.83 12.42 1.04
CA SER A 224 -19.51 11.24 0.50
C SER A 224 -20.45 10.59 1.52
N VAL A 225 -20.07 10.53 2.80
CA VAL A 225 -20.95 10.03 3.87
C VAL A 225 -22.23 10.87 3.97
N ILE A 226 -22.13 12.20 3.86
CA ILE A 226 -23.29 13.11 3.88
C ILE A 226 -24.19 12.89 2.67
N GLU A 227 -23.64 12.74 1.47
CA GLU A 227 -24.40 12.42 0.26
C GLU A 227 -25.14 11.08 0.40
N HIS A 228 -24.47 10.07 0.97
CA HIS A 228 -25.08 8.78 1.26
C HIS A 228 -26.21 8.90 2.30
N LEU A 229 -26.03 9.70 3.35
CA LEU A 229 -27.09 9.97 4.34
C LEU A 229 -28.31 10.65 3.71
N LEU A 230 -28.12 11.62 2.81
CA LEU A 230 -29.22 12.25 2.07
C LEU A 230 -29.96 11.23 1.19
N TYR A 231 -29.23 10.33 0.52
CA TYR A 231 -29.83 9.25 -0.25
C TYR A 231 -30.65 8.29 0.62
N LEU A 232 -30.11 7.86 1.76
CA LEU A 232 -30.81 6.98 2.70
C LEU A 232 -32.06 7.65 3.27
N SER A 233 -31.98 8.94 3.59
CA SER A 233 -33.13 9.74 4.03
C SER A 233 -34.22 9.79 2.97
N LEU A 234 -33.85 10.04 1.71
CA LEU A 234 -34.79 10.06 0.59
C LEU A 234 -35.40 8.68 0.31
N LYS A 235 -34.62 7.61 0.47
CA LYS A 235 -35.10 6.21 0.37
C LYS A 235 -36.12 5.89 1.47
N ARG A 236 -35.91 6.38 2.69
CA ARG A 236 -36.86 6.24 3.80
C ARG A 236 -38.16 6.99 3.51
N LEU A 237 -38.08 8.23 3.02
CA LEU A 237 -39.23 8.99 2.54
C LEU A 237 -39.96 8.29 1.39
N ASP A 238 -39.24 7.68 0.45
CA ASP A 238 -39.81 6.90 -0.66
C ASP A 238 -40.61 5.69 -0.17
N ASN A 239 -40.08 4.96 0.81
CA ASN A 239 -40.78 3.85 1.45
C ASN A 239 -42.07 4.30 2.15
N LYS A 240 -42.02 5.41 2.89
CA LYS A 240 -43.20 6.01 3.53
C LYS A 240 -44.23 6.42 2.47
N TYR A 241 -43.81 7.13 1.43
CA TYR A 241 -44.67 7.54 0.33
C TYR A 241 -45.33 6.33 -0.34
N LYS A 242 -44.58 5.24 -0.57
CA LYS A 242 -45.09 3.98 -1.13
C LYS A 242 -46.16 3.33 -0.25
N ALA A 243 -46.04 3.43 1.07
CA ALA A 243 -47.03 2.90 2.01
C ALA A 243 -48.31 3.73 2.06
N GLU A 244 -48.21 5.04 1.81
CA GLU A 244 -49.33 6.00 1.88
C GLU A 244 -50.11 6.17 0.57
N HIS A 245 -49.59 5.68 -0.56
CA HIS A 245 -50.15 5.91 -1.89
C HIS A 245 -50.48 4.62 -2.63
N THR A 246 -51.40 4.69 -3.60
CA THR A 246 -51.70 3.54 -4.46
C THR A 246 -50.53 3.22 -5.39
N VAL A 247 -50.45 1.95 -5.84
CA VAL A 247 -49.43 1.50 -6.81
C VAL A 247 -49.41 2.38 -8.07
N LYS A 248 -50.59 2.81 -8.55
CA LYS A 248 -50.73 3.67 -9.74
C LYS A 248 -50.14 5.06 -9.52
N GLU A 249 -50.31 5.63 -8.34
CA GLU A 249 -49.73 6.93 -7.97
C GLU A 249 -48.21 6.82 -7.81
N TYR A 250 -47.74 5.80 -7.10
CA TYR A 250 -46.31 5.54 -6.88
C TYR A 250 -45.55 5.39 -8.21
N ILE A 251 -46.05 4.58 -9.16
CA ILE A 251 -45.43 4.43 -10.48
C ILE A 251 -45.32 5.77 -11.22
N LYS A 252 -46.31 6.65 -11.06
CA LYS A 252 -46.33 7.96 -11.73
C LYS A 252 -45.33 8.93 -11.10
N LYS A 253 -45.26 8.98 -9.77
CA LYS A 253 -44.49 9.98 -9.01
C LYS A 253 -44.09 9.37 -7.65
N HIS A 254 -42.80 9.40 -7.31
CA HIS A 254 -42.29 8.99 -6.00
C HIS A 254 -40.95 9.71 -5.71
N PRO A 255 -40.53 9.86 -4.44
CA PRO A 255 -39.34 10.62 -4.04
C PRO A 255 -38.05 10.26 -4.78
N LEU A 256 -37.80 8.98 -5.05
CA LEU A 256 -36.61 8.53 -5.80
C LEU A 256 -36.73 8.70 -7.33
N LYS A 257 -37.92 9.02 -7.86
CA LYS A 257 -38.15 9.05 -9.30
C LYS A 257 -37.41 10.19 -9.97
N GLY A 258 -36.44 9.86 -10.82
CA GLY A 258 -35.66 10.83 -11.58
C GLY A 258 -34.47 11.42 -10.81
N LEU A 259 -34.06 10.79 -9.71
CA LEU A 259 -32.70 10.95 -9.20
C LEU A 259 -31.74 10.32 -10.22
N SER A 260 -30.73 11.05 -10.68
CA SER A 260 -29.73 10.53 -11.63
C SER A 260 -28.84 9.49 -10.94
N LYS A 261 -28.01 8.80 -11.73
CA LYS A 261 -26.97 7.89 -11.20
C LYS A 261 -25.94 8.65 -10.35
N ASP A 262 -25.66 9.90 -10.73
CA ASP A 262 -24.70 10.78 -10.09
C ASP A 262 -25.45 12.06 -9.65
N PRO A 263 -26.27 11.98 -8.57
CA PRO A 263 -27.08 13.10 -8.13
C PRO A 263 -26.22 14.20 -7.52
N THR A 264 -26.54 15.44 -7.87
CA THR A 264 -25.96 16.62 -7.24
C THR A 264 -26.75 17.00 -6.00
N LYS A 265 -26.17 17.87 -5.18
CA LYS A 265 -26.88 18.56 -4.08
C LYS A 265 -28.27 19.07 -4.48
N MET A 266 -28.38 19.71 -5.65
CA MET A 266 -29.64 20.30 -6.10
C MET A 266 -30.67 19.22 -6.43
N ASP A 267 -30.24 18.05 -6.91
CA ASP A 267 -31.15 16.93 -7.13
C ASP A 267 -31.78 16.49 -5.80
N TYR A 268 -31.00 16.35 -4.72
CA TYR A 268 -31.54 16.03 -3.40
C TYR A 268 -32.49 17.10 -2.87
N ILE A 269 -32.09 18.38 -2.90
CA ILE A 269 -32.93 19.49 -2.43
C ILE A 269 -34.27 19.50 -3.16
N ASN A 270 -34.25 19.43 -4.50
CA ASN A 270 -35.46 19.44 -5.31
C ASN A 270 -36.40 18.26 -4.97
N ARG A 271 -35.85 17.09 -4.60
CA ARG A 271 -36.66 15.96 -4.15
C ARG A 271 -37.25 16.21 -2.77
N PHE A 272 -36.48 16.67 -1.80
CA PHE A 272 -37.03 16.96 -0.47
C PHE A 272 -38.10 18.06 -0.53
N GLU A 273 -37.85 19.17 -1.22
CA GLU A 273 -38.86 20.24 -1.40
C GLU A 273 -40.17 19.74 -2.01
N GLN A 274 -40.08 18.77 -2.93
CA GLN A 274 -41.25 18.25 -3.63
C GLN A 274 -42.09 17.27 -2.81
N TYR A 275 -41.50 16.56 -1.85
CA TYR A 275 -42.14 15.42 -1.18
C TYR A 275 -42.15 15.50 0.35
N ASP A 276 -41.27 16.28 0.96
CA ASP A 276 -41.28 16.57 2.39
C ASP A 276 -41.92 17.92 2.66
N LYS A 277 -43.09 17.90 3.30
CA LYS A 277 -43.84 19.11 3.65
C LYS A 277 -43.16 19.96 4.73
N ASP A 278 -42.30 19.33 5.53
CA ASP A 278 -41.58 19.99 6.62
C ASP A 278 -40.18 20.45 6.17
N PHE A 279 -39.78 20.15 4.92
CA PHE A 279 -38.57 20.67 4.34
C PHE A 279 -38.70 22.18 4.15
N ASN A 280 -37.79 22.90 4.78
CA ASN A 280 -37.85 24.35 4.86
C ASN A 280 -36.49 24.97 4.55
N TYR A 281 -36.52 26.29 4.37
CA TYR A 281 -35.35 27.09 4.02
C TYR A 281 -34.15 26.92 4.96
N ARG A 282 -34.36 26.58 6.25
CA ARG A 282 -33.25 26.34 7.18
C ARG A 282 -32.54 25.02 6.86
N THR A 283 -33.30 23.96 6.60
CA THR A 283 -32.75 22.66 6.18
C THR A 283 -32.04 22.80 4.85
N GLU A 284 -32.64 23.51 3.89
CA GLU A 284 -32.02 23.80 2.59
C GLU A 284 -30.70 24.58 2.74
N ASN A 285 -30.68 25.65 3.55
CA ASN A 285 -29.47 26.42 3.82
C ASN A 285 -28.39 25.61 4.50
N HIS A 286 -28.76 24.68 5.38
CA HIS A 286 -27.82 23.78 6.03
C HIS A 286 -27.17 22.84 5.00
N ILE A 287 -27.98 22.22 4.12
CA ILE A 287 -27.47 21.44 2.96
C ILE A 287 -26.52 22.32 2.12
N ASN A 288 -26.95 23.51 1.74
CA ASN A 288 -26.16 24.43 0.94
C ASN A 288 -24.80 24.76 1.57
N SER A 289 -24.78 25.07 2.87
CA SER A 289 -23.57 25.44 3.61
C SER A 289 -22.58 24.28 3.70
N THR A 290 -23.08 23.08 3.99
CA THR A 290 -22.23 21.89 4.11
C THR A 290 -21.61 21.48 2.78
N PHE A 291 -22.37 21.58 1.67
CA PHE A 291 -21.83 21.32 0.34
C PHE A 291 -20.86 22.40 -0.15
N ILE A 292 -21.04 23.66 0.25
CA ILE A 292 -20.03 24.71 0.01
C ILE A 292 -18.73 24.37 0.73
N LEU A 293 -18.81 23.93 2.00
CA LEU A 293 -17.65 23.49 2.76
C LEU A 293 -16.96 22.29 2.09
N ARG A 294 -17.72 21.26 1.70
CA ARG A 294 -17.22 20.10 0.92
C ARG A 294 -16.53 20.54 -0.37
N ASN A 295 -17.16 21.42 -1.16
CA ASN A 295 -16.60 21.89 -2.42
C ASN A 295 -15.37 22.79 -2.24
N SER A 296 -15.26 23.50 -1.11
CA SER A 296 -14.05 24.28 -0.78
C SER A 296 -12.84 23.39 -0.53
N ILE A 297 -13.07 22.16 -0.03
CA ILE A 297 -12.02 21.17 0.22
C ILE A 297 -11.68 20.43 -1.07
N ASP A 298 -12.69 20.04 -1.86
CA ASP A 298 -12.52 19.18 -3.03
C ASP A 298 -12.11 19.93 -4.31
N HIS A 299 -12.51 21.20 -4.47
CA HIS A 299 -12.42 21.90 -5.77
C HIS A 299 -11.76 23.28 -5.76
N TYR A 300 -11.71 24.02 -4.64
CA TYR A 300 -11.23 25.41 -4.65
C TYR A 300 -10.29 25.76 -3.47
N SER A 301 -9.00 25.92 -3.82
CA SER A 301 -7.92 26.66 -3.12
C SER A 301 -7.18 25.96 -1.96
N SER A 302 -5.88 25.73 -2.17
CA SER A 302 -4.83 25.38 -1.18
C SER A 302 -4.96 24.09 -0.34
N GLY A 303 -6.13 23.43 -0.30
CA GLY A 303 -6.32 22.12 0.35
C GLY A 303 -6.10 22.11 1.87
N TYR A 304 -6.18 23.27 2.54
CA TYR A 304 -6.00 23.32 3.99
C TYR A 304 -7.24 22.78 4.71
N SER A 305 -7.22 21.49 4.99
CA SER A 305 -8.15 20.85 5.92
C SER A 305 -7.53 20.75 7.30
N SER A 306 -8.34 21.01 8.32
CA SER A 306 -7.93 20.98 9.73
C SER A 306 -8.94 20.20 10.55
N LYS A 307 -8.53 19.80 11.75
CA LYS A 307 -9.39 19.12 12.72
C LYS A 307 -10.74 19.81 12.91
N SER A 308 -10.78 21.14 12.99
CA SER A 308 -12.02 21.90 13.17
C SER A 308 -12.97 21.81 11.98
N ILE A 309 -12.44 21.68 10.77
CA ILE A 309 -13.25 21.49 9.55
C ILE A 309 -13.88 20.10 9.59
N CYS A 310 -13.11 19.05 9.91
CA CYS A 310 -13.65 17.71 10.09
C CYS A 310 -14.72 17.67 11.19
N ASP A 311 -14.49 18.34 12.32
CA ASP A 311 -15.46 18.46 13.40
C ASP A 311 -16.79 19.09 12.96
N MET A 312 -16.73 20.18 12.18
CA MET A 312 -17.92 20.83 11.64
C MET A 312 -18.66 19.92 10.66
N MET A 313 -17.94 19.15 9.84
CA MET A 313 -18.57 18.22 8.90
C MET A 313 -19.16 16.98 9.60
N PHE A 314 -18.51 16.47 10.64
CA PHE A 314 -19.07 15.42 11.51
C PHE A 314 -20.34 15.88 12.22
N GLN A 315 -20.36 17.13 12.72
CA GLN A 315 -21.59 17.72 13.24
C GLN A 315 -22.67 17.80 12.16
N GLY A 316 -22.30 18.14 10.92
CA GLY A 316 -23.23 18.12 9.79
C GLY A 316 -23.90 16.76 9.55
N ILE A 317 -23.20 15.64 9.79
CA ILE A 317 -23.83 14.29 9.73
C ILE A 317 -24.93 14.17 10.79
N ALA A 318 -24.65 14.56 12.04
CA ALA A 318 -25.64 14.52 13.11
C ALA A 318 -26.83 15.45 12.82
N ASP A 319 -26.56 16.66 12.36
CA ASP A 319 -27.59 17.65 12.02
C ASP A 319 -28.48 17.18 10.85
N PHE A 320 -27.93 16.51 9.82
CA PHE A 320 -28.74 15.92 8.76
C PHE A 320 -29.53 14.70 9.21
N TYR A 321 -28.96 13.90 10.11
CA TYR A 321 -29.64 12.76 10.68
C TYR A 321 -30.87 13.21 11.48
N GLU A 322 -30.72 14.14 12.41
CA GLU A 322 -31.82 14.69 13.20
C GLU A 322 -32.79 15.50 12.34
N GLY A 323 -32.24 16.36 11.48
CA GLY A 323 -32.98 17.34 10.72
C GLY A 323 -33.69 16.79 9.49
N ILE A 324 -33.33 15.60 9.00
CA ILE A 324 -33.90 15.00 7.78
C ILE A 324 -34.22 13.51 7.99
N TYR A 325 -33.24 12.69 8.36
CA TYR A 325 -33.39 11.23 8.37
C TYR A 325 -34.49 10.75 9.33
N LEU A 326 -34.53 11.30 10.56
CA LEU A 326 -35.50 10.92 11.59
C LEU A 326 -36.95 11.38 11.35
N ARG A 327 -37.23 12.16 10.30
CA ARG A 327 -38.60 12.65 10.01
C ARG A 327 -39.52 11.60 9.40
N TYR A 328 -38.95 10.52 8.88
CA TYR A 328 -39.67 9.44 8.21
C TYR A 328 -39.40 8.13 8.92
#